data_AF-I9APV6-F1
#
_entry.id   AF-I9APV6-F1
#
_cell.length_a   1.000
_cell.length_b   1.000
_cell.length_c   1.000
_cell.angle_alpha   90.00
_cell.angle_beta   90.00
_cell.angle_gamma   90.00
#
_symmetry.space_group_name_H-M   'P 1'
#
loop_
_entity.id
_entity.type
_entity.pdbx_description
1 polymer ?
#
loop_
_entity_poly.entity_id
_entity_poly.type
_entity_poly.pdbx_seq_one_letter_code
_entity_poly.pdbx_strand_id
1 'polypeptide(L)'
;MEEHITIQRKGEGQDFYTQLQEKALAKIQELAGELWTDYNEHDPGVTVLDILNYALWETDYRLGFDLQDYLTAEGQGFSPGEHALFPPSEVFPVNPVTTTDYRKLFIAGIEGLSDIQVVVHRESGIYDFVLDAGPEADMKRKREILKEVYRLFHAHRNLCENVGEVSFLTYELLQLHAEIEIDETEDANRMMACLYFEVREFLGAGVRFCRVDELLAKGMPIDEILEGPIQQRMVIDEASMCTGRMVYDVLSLYQRLKAMPGIHQVISLGFMENGRMLKQFIHRKSPLQAYAVSPFSGTEGRVVLKKKGRPAAVEPKVVQKMITSMRAATYGTQNQTTDKAILDNCPEGTYRNIFTHCPVREDLPEIYGAVEQQSFKEYLDLFDGQFISVLSELKSLPFWMRPDETDLSDKKEAWMDVLDRLYGEDSNPPFLRKYETDEERRKRRINFLSCLPEWGRDRNRAFNLQDFSQENCSGLEKYIDCLLHLEKYEAEIFVVEHHLLKSRSKKEADDSPFRISVIWTAGERWIRDEEFRHNCERLALSRIPAHIHANFYWLEQEKVADFRTDFRLWKYAFSTSRDWKIEILTDKLKKWLVNDFD
;
A
#
# COMPACT_ATOMS: atom_id res chain seq x y z
N MET A 1 7.05 -35.06 -19.63
CA MET A 1 5.91 -35.72 -20.28
C MET A 1 5.20 -34.58 -20.98
N GLU A 2 5.44 -34.43 -22.28
CA GLU A 2 4.90 -33.31 -23.07
C GLU A 2 3.37 -33.41 -23.07
N GLU A 3 2.70 -32.37 -22.59
CA GLU A 3 1.24 -32.29 -22.67
C GLU A 3 0.84 -32.17 -24.14
N HIS A 4 0.21 -33.21 -24.67
CA HIS A 4 -0.41 -33.16 -25.99
C HIS A 4 -1.53 -32.11 -25.96
N ILE A 5 -1.32 -31.00 -26.66
CA ILE A 5 -2.35 -30.01 -26.97
C ILE A 5 -3.46 -30.73 -27.74
N THR A 6 -4.54 -31.05 -27.04
CA THR A 6 -5.68 -31.72 -27.64
C THR A 6 -6.60 -30.63 -28.17
N ILE A 7 -6.62 -30.41 -29.49
CA ILE A 7 -7.56 -29.49 -30.13
C ILE A 7 -8.97 -30.08 -29.94
N GLN A 8 -9.75 -29.48 -29.05
CA GLN A 8 -11.16 -29.83 -28.84
C GLN A 8 -11.94 -29.51 -30.12
N ARG A 9 -12.47 -30.53 -30.81
CA ARG A 9 -13.39 -30.33 -31.94
C ARG A 9 -14.68 -29.70 -31.42
N LYS A 10 -14.93 -28.43 -31.78
CA LYS A 10 -16.21 -27.77 -31.57
C LYS A 10 -17.30 -28.48 -32.41
N GLY A 11 -18.54 -28.53 -31.92
CA GLY A 11 -19.65 -29.20 -32.59
C GLY A 11 -20.01 -28.55 -33.93
N GLU A 12 -20.63 -29.32 -34.84
CA GLU A 12 -21.11 -28.82 -36.14
C GLU A 12 -22.01 -27.58 -35.97
N GLY A 13 -21.71 -26.50 -36.70
CA GLY A 13 -22.43 -25.21 -36.64
C GLY A 13 -21.97 -24.23 -35.56
N GLN A 14 -20.98 -24.59 -34.72
CA GLN A 14 -20.43 -23.71 -33.68
C GLN A 14 -19.10 -23.04 -34.04
N ASP A 15 -18.56 -23.32 -35.23
CA ASP A 15 -17.33 -22.68 -35.69
C ASP A 15 -17.60 -21.25 -36.20
N PHE A 16 -16.76 -20.31 -35.77
CA PHE A 16 -16.96 -18.88 -36.04
C PHE A 16 -16.89 -18.57 -37.54
N TYR A 17 -16.01 -19.26 -38.26
CA TYR A 17 -15.85 -19.08 -39.70
C TYR A 17 -17.10 -19.52 -40.47
N THR A 18 -17.72 -20.65 -40.13
CA THR A 18 -18.99 -21.08 -40.75
C THR A 18 -20.10 -20.06 -40.50
N GLN A 19 -20.22 -19.54 -39.27
CA GLN A 19 -21.21 -18.51 -38.95
C GLN A 19 -20.95 -17.20 -39.71
N LEU A 20 -19.68 -16.85 -39.91
CA LEU A 20 -19.29 -15.67 -40.65
C LEU A 20 -19.65 -15.81 -42.14
N GLN A 21 -19.37 -16.97 -42.74
CA GLN A 21 -19.79 -17.27 -44.12
C GLN A 21 -21.31 -17.16 -44.29
N GLU A 22 -22.09 -17.83 -43.43
CA GLU A 22 -23.56 -17.81 -43.51
C GLU A 22 -24.12 -16.39 -43.39
N LYS A 23 -23.60 -15.60 -42.44
CA LYS A 23 -24.01 -14.20 -42.24
C LYS A 23 -23.63 -13.32 -43.42
N ALA A 24 -22.40 -13.44 -43.92
CA ALA A 24 -21.92 -12.64 -45.03
C ALA A 24 -22.72 -12.93 -46.30
N LEU A 25 -23.00 -14.20 -46.58
CA LEU A 25 -23.79 -14.62 -47.72
C LEU A 25 -25.24 -14.14 -47.62
N ALA A 26 -25.88 -14.31 -46.46
CA ALA A 26 -27.22 -13.81 -46.21
C ALA A 26 -27.31 -12.28 -46.39
N LYS A 27 -26.27 -11.54 -45.97
CA LYS A 27 -26.22 -10.09 -46.14
C LYS A 27 -26.07 -9.68 -47.60
N ILE A 28 -25.27 -10.40 -48.38
CA ILE A 28 -25.15 -10.14 -49.82
C ILE A 28 -26.45 -10.45 -50.56
N GLN A 29 -27.15 -11.54 -50.20
CA GLN A 29 -28.47 -11.87 -50.74
C GLN A 29 -29.49 -10.77 -50.45
N GLU A 30 -29.50 -10.23 -49.23
CA GLU A 30 -30.35 -9.10 -48.86
C GLU A 30 -30.05 -7.84 -49.68
N LEU A 31 -28.78 -7.52 -49.89
CA LEU A 31 -28.35 -6.27 -50.53
C LEU A 31 -28.37 -6.31 -52.06
N ALA A 32 -28.09 -7.47 -52.66
CA ALA A 32 -27.81 -7.60 -54.09
C ALA A 32 -28.55 -8.77 -54.76
N GLY A 33 -29.48 -9.44 -54.08
CA GLY A 33 -30.16 -10.64 -54.60
C GLY A 33 -31.02 -10.42 -55.85
N GLU A 34 -31.32 -9.16 -56.21
CA GLU A 34 -31.97 -8.82 -57.48
C GLU A 34 -30.98 -8.77 -58.68
N LEU A 35 -29.69 -8.57 -58.42
CA LEU A 35 -28.63 -8.39 -59.42
C LEU A 35 -27.68 -9.59 -59.50
N TRP A 36 -27.21 -10.07 -58.34
CA TRP A 36 -26.34 -11.24 -58.22
C TRP A 36 -27.19 -12.38 -57.67
N THR A 37 -27.43 -13.42 -58.48
CA THR A 37 -28.35 -14.52 -58.12
C THR A 37 -27.68 -15.89 -58.03
N ASP A 38 -26.43 -16.00 -58.47
CA ASP A 38 -25.63 -17.22 -58.40
C ASP A 38 -24.66 -17.14 -57.21
N TYR A 39 -24.84 -18.03 -56.24
CA TYR A 39 -24.08 -18.08 -55.00
C TYR A 39 -23.35 -19.40 -54.81
N ASN A 40 -23.09 -20.10 -55.92
CA ASN A 40 -22.39 -21.38 -55.88
C ASN A 40 -20.86 -21.18 -55.82
N GLU A 41 -20.15 -22.25 -55.42
CA GLU A 41 -18.68 -22.27 -55.23
C GLU A 41 -17.86 -21.89 -56.47
N HIS A 42 -18.45 -21.94 -57.66
CA HIS A 42 -17.77 -21.60 -58.91
C HIS A 42 -17.80 -20.11 -59.24
N ASP A 43 -18.63 -19.32 -58.54
CA ASP A 43 -18.72 -17.88 -58.74
C ASP A 43 -17.49 -17.18 -58.14
N PRO A 44 -16.74 -16.36 -58.91
CA PRO A 44 -15.55 -15.69 -58.42
C PRO A 44 -15.77 -14.74 -57.24
N GLY A 45 -16.94 -14.12 -57.14
CA GLY A 45 -17.32 -13.26 -56.02
C GLY A 45 -17.55 -14.06 -54.75
N VAL A 46 -18.09 -15.28 -54.85
CA VAL A 46 -18.21 -16.20 -53.71
C VAL A 46 -16.83 -16.65 -53.23
N THR A 47 -15.90 -16.97 -54.14
CA THR A 47 -14.51 -17.28 -53.79
C THR A 47 -13.83 -16.12 -53.05
N VAL A 48 -13.99 -14.89 -53.53
CA VAL A 48 -13.42 -13.70 -52.87
C VAL A 48 -14.05 -13.49 -51.49
N LEU A 49 -15.37 -13.62 -51.37
CA LEU A 49 -16.08 -13.53 -50.09
C LEU A 49 -15.53 -14.54 -49.08
N ASP A 50 -15.26 -15.76 -49.54
CA ASP A 50 -14.75 -16.82 -48.71
C ASP A 50 -13.38 -16.48 -48.10
N ILE A 51 -12.41 -16.06 -48.93
CA ILE A 51 -11.09 -15.65 -48.45
C ILE A 51 -11.17 -14.42 -47.53
N LEU A 52 -12.06 -13.46 -47.82
CA LEU A 52 -12.28 -12.32 -46.93
C LEU A 52 -12.82 -12.75 -45.55
N ASN A 53 -13.71 -13.74 -45.51
CA ASN A 53 -14.19 -14.31 -44.25
C ASN A 53 -13.07 -15.06 -43.51
N TYR A 54 -12.18 -15.74 -44.24
CA TYR A 54 -11.01 -16.37 -43.64
C TYR A 54 -10.05 -15.34 -43.01
N ALA A 55 -9.76 -14.23 -43.71
CA ALA A 55 -8.94 -13.14 -43.18
C ALA A 55 -9.58 -12.46 -41.96
N LEU A 56 -10.91 -12.31 -41.93
CA LEU A 56 -11.66 -11.83 -40.76
C LEU A 56 -11.57 -12.81 -39.58
N TRP A 57 -11.71 -14.10 -39.84
CA TRP A 57 -11.56 -15.15 -38.82
C TRP A 57 -10.15 -15.16 -38.22
N GLU A 58 -9.12 -14.99 -39.05
CA GLU A 58 -7.74 -14.85 -38.57
C GLU A 58 -7.55 -13.57 -37.74
N THR A 59 -8.16 -12.46 -38.17
CA THR A 59 -8.13 -11.20 -37.42
C THR A 59 -8.81 -11.33 -36.05
N ASP A 60 -9.97 -11.98 -35.98
CA ASP A 60 -10.68 -12.28 -34.74
C ASP A 60 -9.81 -13.13 -33.79
N TYR A 61 -9.17 -14.18 -34.31
CA TYR A 61 -8.21 -14.97 -33.54
C TYR A 61 -7.09 -14.10 -32.95
N ARG A 62 -6.54 -13.16 -33.72
CA ARG A 62 -5.49 -12.25 -33.26
C ARG A 62 -5.97 -11.19 -32.27
N LEU A 63 -7.28 -10.88 -32.23
CA LEU A 63 -7.91 -9.98 -31.27
C LEU A 63 -8.28 -10.66 -29.94
N GLY A 64 -8.20 -11.99 -29.88
CA GLY A 64 -8.60 -12.78 -28.73
C GLY A 64 -7.50 -13.08 -27.71
N PHE A 65 -6.31 -12.47 -27.81
CA PHE A 65 -5.26 -12.67 -26.80
C PHE A 65 -5.51 -11.81 -25.56
N ASP A 66 -4.88 -12.19 -24.45
CA ASP A 66 -4.96 -11.40 -23.23
C ASP A 66 -4.20 -10.07 -23.39
N LEU A 67 -4.63 -9.04 -22.65
CA LEU A 67 -4.04 -7.69 -22.76
C LEU A 67 -2.52 -7.69 -22.59
N GLN A 68 -2.00 -8.45 -21.63
CA GLN A 68 -0.56 -8.52 -21.36
C GLN A 68 0.26 -9.03 -22.55
N ASP A 69 -0.31 -9.88 -23.41
CA ASP A 69 0.38 -10.39 -24.60
C ASP A 69 0.60 -9.28 -25.63
N TYR A 70 -0.34 -8.35 -25.77
CA TYR A 70 -0.18 -7.17 -26.64
C TYR A 70 0.83 -6.18 -26.07
N LEU A 71 0.92 -6.06 -24.75
CA LEU A 71 1.78 -5.10 -24.06
C LEU A 71 3.22 -5.62 -23.85
N THR A 72 3.47 -6.90 -24.07
CA THR A 72 4.80 -7.51 -23.90
C THR A 72 5.67 -7.26 -25.13
N ALA A 73 6.89 -6.73 -24.92
CA ALA A 73 7.87 -6.52 -26.00
C ALA A 73 8.68 -7.79 -26.30
N GLU A 74 9.26 -7.86 -27.51
CA GLU A 74 10.09 -8.99 -27.94
C GLU A 74 11.30 -9.19 -27.00
N GLY A 75 11.44 -10.42 -26.47
CA GLY A 75 12.53 -10.78 -25.56
C GLY A 75 12.43 -10.17 -24.15
N GLN A 76 11.30 -9.54 -23.81
CA GLN A 76 11.02 -8.98 -22.50
C GLN A 76 9.80 -9.66 -21.86
N GLY A 77 9.67 -9.53 -20.53
CA GLY A 77 8.45 -9.92 -19.82
C GLY A 77 7.47 -8.76 -19.73
N PHE A 78 6.20 -9.07 -19.46
CA PHE A 78 5.20 -8.05 -19.18
C PHE A 78 5.57 -7.24 -17.93
N SER A 79 5.53 -5.91 -18.04
CA SER A 79 5.79 -4.98 -16.94
C SER A 79 4.58 -4.06 -16.74
N PRO A 80 3.65 -4.39 -15.83
CA PRO A 80 2.45 -3.58 -15.58
C PRO A 80 2.77 -2.12 -15.25
N GLY A 81 3.83 -1.87 -14.48
CA GLY A 81 4.22 -0.54 -14.04
C GLY A 81 4.59 0.42 -15.18
N GLU A 82 5.06 -0.09 -16.33
CA GLU A 82 5.31 0.75 -17.50
C GLU A 82 4.01 1.35 -18.08
N HIS A 83 2.86 0.76 -17.75
CA HIS A 83 1.54 1.21 -18.19
C HIS A 83 0.75 1.90 -17.07
N ALA A 84 1.41 2.29 -15.96
CA ALA A 84 0.80 2.77 -14.72
C ALA A 84 -0.25 1.80 -14.13
N LEU A 85 -0.05 0.50 -14.35
CA LEU A 85 -0.78 -0.56 -13.66
C LEU A 85 0.06 -1.01 -12.46
N PHE A 86 -0.14 -0.36 -11.33
CA PHE A 86 0.63 -0.58 -10.11
C PHE A 86 0.14 -1.82 -9.34
N PRO A 87 1.04 -2.59 -8.73
CA PRO A 87 0.67 -3.79 -7.99
C PRO A 87 -0.02 -3.45 -6.65
N PRO A 88 -0.76 -4.40 -6.06
CA PRO A 88 -1.45 -4.22 -4.78
C PRO A 88 -0.57 -3.65 -3.66
N SER A 89 0.69 -4.10 -3.53
CA SER A 89 1.59 -3.65 -2.46
C SER A 89 2.02 -2.19 -2.56
N GLU A 90 1.80 -1.55 -3.71
CA GLU A 90 2.10 -0.13 -3.91
C GLU A 90 0.85 0.74 -3.75
N VAL A 91 -0.32 0.22 -4.12
CA VAL A 91 -1.57 0.99 -4.20
C VAL A 91 -2.36 0.97 -2.89
N PHE A 92 -2.49 -0.19 -2.24
CA PHE A 92 -3.35 -0.31 -1.06
C PHE A 92 -2.78 0.32 0.21
N PRO A 93 -1.45 0.25 0.50
CA PRO A 93 -0.96 0.81 1.74
C PRO A 93 -1.12 2.33 1.85
N VAL A 94 -1.57 2.79 3.02
CA VAL A 94 -1.82 4.20 3.34
C VAL A 94 -0.95 4.69 4.51
N ASN A 95 -0.72 6.00 4.65
CA ASN A 95 -0.07 6.53 5.85
C ASN A 95 -0.87 6.14 7.11
N PRO A 96 -0.24 5.85 8.26
CA PRO A 96 -0.95 5.44 9.46
C PRO A 96 -1.89 6.55 9.95
N VAL A 97 -3.15 6.21 10.21
CA VAL A 97 -4.17 7.14 10.72
C VAL A 97 -4.87 6.62 11.96
N THR A 98 -4.84 5.31 12.20
CA THR A 98 -5.42 4.68 13.38
C THR A 98 -4.37 4.30 14.42
N THR A 99 -4.83 4.04 15.65
CA THR A 99 -3.95 3.46 16.69
C THR A 99 -3.35 2.14 16.24
N THR A 100 -4.11 1.27 15.57
CA THR A 100 -3.63 0.00 15.03
C THR A 100 -2.55 0.22 13.97
N ASP A 101 -2.71 1.22 13.10
CA ASP A 101 -1.72 1.53 12.07
C ASP A 101 -0.38 1.96 12.67
N TYR A 102 -0.40 2.87 13.65
CA TYR A 102 0.83 3.26 14.34
C TYR A 102 1.49 2.06 15.03
N ARG A 103 0.70 1.15 15.63
CA ARG A 103 1.23 -0.10 16.19
C ARG A 103 1.88 -0.95 15.11
N LYS A 104 1.22 -1.15 13.96
CA LYS A 104 1.76 -1.88 12.81
C LYS A 104 3.09 -1.28 12.35
N LEU A 105 3.12 0.04 12.16
CA LEU A 105 4.30 0.78 11.71
C LEU A 105 5.49 0.56 12.66
N PHE A 106 5.31 0.74 13.97
CA PHE A 106 6.42 0.63 14.92
C PHE A 106 6.87 -0.81 15.13
N ILE A 107 5.95 -1.76 15.24
CA ILE A 107 6.30 -3.17 15.45
C ILE A 107 7.01 -3.75 14.22
N ALA A 108 6.56 -3.39 13.02
CA ALA A 108 7.22 -3.81 11.78
C ALA A 108 8.57 -3.10 11.57
N GLY A 109 8.68 -1.82 11.96
CA GLY A 109 9.86 -0.99 11.69
C GLY A 109 10.95 -0.98 12.77
N ILE A 110 10.67 -1.47 13.98
CA ILE A 110 11.59 -1.39 15.14
C ILE A 110 11.93 -2.79 15.65
N GLU A 111 13.20 -3.15 15.59
CA GLU A 111 13.68 -4.41 16.15
C GLU A 111 13.69 -4.39 17.69
N GLY A 112 13.31 -5.48 18.34
CA GLY A 112 13.30 -5.57 19.81
C GLY A 112 12.18 -4.79 20.50
N LEU A 113 11.26 -4.17 19.76
CA LEU A 113 9.97 -3.70 20.27
C LEU A 113 8.98 -4.87 20.20
N SER A 114 8.51 -5.34 21.35
CA SER A 114 7.62 -6.51 21.44
C SER A 114 6.15 -6.14 21.21
N ASP A 115 5.73 -4.97 21.70
CA ASP A 115 4.40 -4.38 21.49
C ASP A 115 4.48 -2.87 21.80
N ILE A 116 3.40 -2.15 21.50
CA ILE A 116 3.24 -0.73 21.80
C ILE A 116 1.77 -0.38 22.03
N GLN A 117 1.50 0.39 23.09
CA GLN A 117 0.19 1.00 23.30
C GLN A 117 0.21 2.43 22.76
N VAL A 118 -0.81 2.78 22.00
CA VAL A 118 -1.00 4.14 21.46
C VAL A 118 -2.20 4.77 22.17
N VAL A 119 -1.99 5.94 22.77
CA VAL A 119 -3.04 6.72 23.44
C VAL A 119 -3.22 8.03 22.67
N VAL A 120 -4.44 8.28 22.21
CA VAL A 120 -4.75 9.43 21.34
C VAL A 120 -5.52 10.49 22.12
N HIS A 121 -4.95 11.70 22.17
CA HIS A 121 -5.62 12.90 22.68
C HIS A 121 -6.37 13.57 21.53
N ARG A 122 -7.60 13.11 21.28
CA ARG A 122 -8.41 13.52 20.11
C ARG A 122 -8.64 15.03 20.03
N GLU A 123 -8.67 15.73 21.15
CA GLU A 123 -8.88 17.17 21.22
C GLU A 123 -7.64 17.97 20.82
N SER A 124 -6.45 17.37 20.75
CA SER A 124 -5.20 18.10 20.48
C SER A 124 -4.40 17.54 19.30
N GLY A 125 -4.73 16.34 18.81
CA GLY A 125 -3.94 15.63 17.79
C GLY A 125 -2.63 15.06 18.35
N ILE A 126 -2.52 14.93 19.68
CA ILE A 126 -1.30 14.44 20.36
C ILE A 126 -1.39 12.94 20.61
N TYR A 127 -0.30 12.24 20.35
CA TYR A 127 -0.17 10.79 20.53
C TYR A 127 0.86 10.46 21.61
N ASP A 128 0.41 9.79 22.67
CA ASP A 128 1.31 9.20 23.66
C ASP A 128 1.57 7.72 23.33
N PHE A 129 2.80 7.29 23.59
CA PHE A 129 3.27 5.95 23.26
C PHE A 129 3.82 5.25 24.50
N VAL A 130 3.28 4.07 24.81
CA VAL A 130 3.81 3.19 25.86
C VAL A 130 4.47 1.98 25.21
N LEU A 131 5.80 1.97 25.24
CA LEU A 131 6.66 1.02 24.53
C LEU A 131 6.94 -0.22 25.37
N ASP A 132 6.78 -1.40 24.77
CA ASP A 132 7.22 -2.66 25.35
C ASP A 132 8.50 -3.17 24.70
N ALA A 133 9.64 -2.93 25.35
CA ALA A 133 10.94 -3.45 24.92
C ALA A 133 11.28 -4.83 25.54
N GLY A 134 10.36 -5.44 26.29
CA GLY A 134 10.62 -6.65 27.05
C GLY A 134 11.46 -6.45 28.32
N PRO A 135 11.50 -7.46 29.21
CA PRO A 135 12.22 -7.38 30.49
C PRO A 135 13.74 -7.46 30.35
N GLU A 136 14.24 -7.97 29.22
CA GLU A 136 15.66 -8.22 28.96
C GLU A 136 16.36 -7.01 28.29
N ALA A 137 15.61 -5.98 27.86
CA ALA A 137 16.17 -4.83 27.17
C ALA A 137 16.92 -3.88 28.12
N ASP A 138 18.18 -3.59 27.77
CA ASP A 138 19.02 -2.65 28.49
C ASP A 138 18.70 -1.16 28.18
N MET A 139 19.30 -0.26 28.95
CA MET A 139 19.12 1.19 28.77
C MET A 139 19.73 1.74 27.47
N LYS A 140 20.64 1.01 26.83
CA LYS A 140 21.21 1.41 25.54
C LYS A 140 20.18 1.15 24.44
N ARG A 141 19.62 -0.06 24.38
CA ARG A 141 18.59 -0.44 23.42
C ARG A 141 17.32 0.39 23.59
N LYS A 142 16.86 0.66 24.83
CA LYS A 142 15.72 1.55 25.07
C LYS A 142 15.94 2.96 24.49
N ARG A 143 17.16 3.51 24.57
CA ARG A 143 17.48 4.82 23.96
C ARG A 143 17.50 4.76 22.44
N GLU A 144 17.92 3.65 21.84
CA GLU A 144 17.89 3.43 20.39
C GLU A 144 16.44 3.33 19.89
N ILE A 145 15.62 2.49 20.54
CA ILE A 145 14.19 2.35 20.24
C ILE A 145 13.49 3.71 20.33
N LEU A 146 13.77 4.51 21.37
CA LEU A 146 13.17 5.84 21.51
C LEU A 146 13.48 6.73 20.29
N LYS A 147 14.73 6.75 19.81
CA LYS A 147 15.11 7.50 18.60
C LYS A 147 14.42 6.95 17.35
N GLU A 148 14.32 5.63 17.23
CA GLU A 148 13.66 4.96 16.10
C GLU A 148 12.16 5.30 16.06
N VAL A 149 11.47 5.35 17.21
CA VAL A 149 10.06 5.77 17.32
C VAL A 149 9.87 7.19 16.83
N TYR A 150 10.65 8.17 17.35
CA TYR A 150 10.53 9.56 16.89
C TYR A 150 10.80 9.70 15.38
N ARG A 151 11.84 9.02 14.88
CA ARG A 151 12.18 9.03 13.45
C ARG A 151 11.05 8.48 12.58
N LEU A 152 10.51 7.31 12.94
CA LEU A 152 9.43 6.67 12.18
C LEU A 152 8.13 7.47 12.25
N PHE A 153 7.78 7.99 13.42
CA PHE A 153 6.60 8.85 13.58
C PHE A 153 6.70 10.08 12.70
N HIS A 154 7.81 10.84 12.78
CA HIS A 154 7.94 12.08 12.01
C HIS A 154 8.04 11.85 10.50
N ALA A 155 8.50 10.68 10.06
CA ALA A 155 8.45 10.29 8.65
C ALA A 155 7.03 10.01 8.14
N HIS A 156 6.08 9.68 9.03
CA HIS A 156 4.69 9.32 8.72
C HIS A 156 3.67 10.25 9.40
N ARG A 157 4.11 11.40 9.90
CA ARG A 157 3.27 12.29 10.70
C ARG A 157 2.17 12.88 9.84
N ASN A 158 0.92 12.82 10.27
CA ASN A 158 -0.16 13.50 9.57
C ASN A 158 -0.24 15.00 9.92
N LEU A 159 -0.95 15.76 9.10
CA LEU A 159 -1.25 17.18 9.37
C LEU A 159 -1.93 17.36 10.73
N CYS A 160 -1.46 18.35 11.48
CA CYS A 160 -1.91 18.70 12.83
C CYS A 160 -1.71 17.62 13.90
N GLU A 161 -0.98 16.53 13.61
CA GLU A 161 -0.64 15.50 14.59
C GLU A 161 0.78 15.66 15.13
N ASN A 162 1.01 15.28 16.39
CA ASN A 162 2.34 15.32 17.00
C ASN A 162 2.54 14.28 18.11
N VAL A 163 3.81 14.02 18.44
CA VAL A 163 4.18 13.14 19.56
C VAL A 163 4.02 13.86 20.89
N GLY A 164 3.36 13.21 21.84
CA GLY A 164 3.28 13.60 23.25
C GLY A 164 4.32 12.87 24.10
N GLU A 165 3.86 12.20 25.15
CA GLU A 165 4.71 11.42 26.06
C GLU A 165 5.10 10.06 25.44
N VAL A 166 6.39 9.73 25.50
CA VAL A 166 6.89 8.40 25.13
C VAL A 166 7.52 7.74 26.35
N SER A 167 6.90 6.67 26.82
CA SER A 167 7.25 5.99 28.06
C SER A 167 7.46 4.49 27.83
N PHE A 168 8.30 3.85 28.64
CA PHE A 168 8.54 2.40 28.56
C PHE A 168 7.78 1.66 29.66
N LEU A 169 7.32 0.45 29.37
CA LEU A 169 6.82 -0.46 30.40
C LEU A 169 7.92 -0.82 31.40
N THR A 170 7.52 -0.88 32.67
CA THR A 170 8.35 -1.29 33.80
C THR A 170 7.92 -2.68 34.26
N TYR A 171 8.87 -3.63 34.26
CA TYR A 171 8.58 -5.02 34.52
C TYR A 171 8.72 -5.39 36.01
N GLU A 172 7.68 -5.98 36.59
CA GLU A 172 7.74 -6.69 37.86
C GLU A 172 7.83 -8.20 37.62
N LEU A 173 8.76 -8.86 38.33
CA LEU A 173 8.95 -10.30 38.21
C LEU A 173 7.98 -11.05 39.12
N LEU A 174 7.15 -11.90 38.53
CA LEU A 174 6.30 -12.85 39.23
C LEU A 174 7.01 -14.20 39.37
N GLN A 175 6.86 -14.83 40.53
CA GLN A 175 7.35 -16.19 40.74
C GLN A 175 6.22 -17.18 40.48
N LEU A 176 6.36 -18.00 39.43
CA LEU A 176 5.37 -19.04 39.09
C LEU A 176 5.42 -20.16 40.13
N HIS A 177 4.28 -20.50 40.70
CA HIS A 177 4.08 -21.66 41.56
C HIS A 177 3.10 -22.62 40.87
N ALA A 178 3.56 -23.83 40.56
CA ALA A 178 2.70 -24.82 39.91
C ALA A 178 3.11 -26.26 40.25
N GLU A 179 2.10 -27.12 40.41
CA GLU A 179 2.28 -28.57 40.44
C GLU A 179 1.45 -29.19 39.32
N ILE A 180 2.08 -29.94 38.43
CA ILE A 180 1.45 -30.49 37.23
C ILE A 180 1.85 -31.96 37.07
N GLU A 181 0.87 -32.83 36.90
CA GLU A 181 1.05 -34.23 36.48
C GLU A 181 1.12 -34.28 34.95
N ILE A 182 2.21 -34.85 34.44
CA ILE A 182 2.43 -35.04 33.00
C ILE A 182 2.37 -36.52 32.64
N ASP A 183 2.09 -36.80 31.37
CA ASP A 183 2.06 -38.17 30.85
C ASP A 183 3.44 -38.85 30.93
N GLU A 184 3.45 -40.16 31.10
CA GLU A 184 4.67 -40.93 31.37
C GLU A 184 5.70 -40.84 30.25
N THR A 185 5.23 -40.75 29.00
CA THR A 185 6.06 -40.75 27.78
C THR A 185 6.68 -39.39 27.47
N GLU A 186 6.21 -38.31 28.08
CA GLU A 186 6.64 -36.95 27.75
C GLU A 186 8.02 -36.60 28.32
N ASP A 187 8.81 -35.81 27.59
CA ASP A 187 10.07 -35.27 28.14
C ASP A 187 9.76 -34.12 29.13
N ALA A 188 10.21 -34.27 30.38
CA ALA A 188 10.00 -33.28 31.42
C ALA A 188 10.68 -31.93 31.12
N ASN A 189 11.83 -31.92 30.42
CA ASN A 189 12.49 -30.68 30.00
C ASN A 189 11.64 -29.93 28.96
N ARG A 190 11.14 -30.67 27.96
CA ARG A 190 10.24 -30.12 26.92
C ARG A 190 8.97 -29.57 27.55
N MET A 191 8.31 -30.33 28.43
CA MET A 191 7.08 -29.91 29.11
C MET A 191 7.31 -28.69 30.00
N MET A 192 8.44 -28.60 30.71
CA MET A 192 8.77 -27.41 31.49
C MET A 192 8.98 -26.18 30.58
N ALA A 193 9.67 -26.35 29.45
CA ALA A 193 9.86 -25.27 28.48
C ALA A 193 8.52 -24.80 27.89
N CYS A 194 7.64 -25.72 27.50
CA CYS A 194 6.31 -25.39 27.00
C CYS A 194 5.45 -24.67 28.06
N LEU A 195 5.48 -25.12 29.32
CA LEU A 195 4.79 -24.46 30.44
C LEU A 195 5.26 -23.01 30.59
N TYR A 196 6.56 -22.79 30.68
CA TYR A 196 7.12 -21.44 30.84
C TYR A 196 6.87 -20.55 29.63
N PHE A 197 6.92 -21.12 28.42
CA PHE A 197 6.57 -20.40 27.20
C PHE A 197 5.10 -19.96 27.26
N GLU A 198 4.18 -20.86 27.59
CA GLU A 198 2.74 -20.55 27.69
C GLU A 198 2.42 -19.51 28.77
N VAL A 199 3.15 -19.53 29.89
CA VAL A 199 3.05 -18.50 30.93
C VAL A 199 3.53 -17.13 30.43
N ARG A 200 4.60 -17.09 29.60
CA ARG A 200 5.03 -15.84 28.96
C ARG A 200 3.97 -15.33 27.98
N GLU A 201 3.41 -16.22 27.15
CA GLU A 201 2.31 -15.89 26.24
C GLU A 201 1.09 -15.33 26.98
N PHE A 202 0.79 -15.85 28.18
CA PHE A 202 -0.30 -15.36 29.01
C PHE A 202 -0.06 -13.96 29.59
N LEU A 203 1.16 -13.67 30.03
CA LEU A 203 1.53 -12.37 30.60
C LEU A 203 1.73 -11.28 29.52
N GLY A 204 1.94 -11.69 28.27
CA GLY A 204 2.11 -10.83 27.10
C GLY A 204 3.49 -11.07 26.48
N ALA A 205 3.56 -11.93 25.45
CA ALA A 205 4.82 -12.31 24.81
C ALA A 205 5.19 -11.47 23.58
N GLY A 206 4.38 -10.46 23.26
CA GLY A 206 4.53 -9.60 22.10
C GLY A 206 3.66 -10.01 20.92
N VAL A 207 3.81 -9.25 19.84
CA VAL A 207 2.98 -9.35 18.64
C VAL A 207 3.51 -10.39 17.66
N ARG A 208 2.60 -11.16 17.07
CA ARG A 208 2.86 -12.25 16.12
C ARG A 208 2.68 -11.78 14.67
N PHE A 209 3.23 -12.56 13.74
CA PHE A 209 3.18 -12.28 12.31
C PHE A 209 2.54 -13.45 11.53
N CYS A 210 1.57 -13.09 10.69
CA CYS A 210 0.93 -13.78 9.56
C CYS A 210 1.80 -13.90 8.30
N ARG A 211 2.01 -15.09 7.74
CA ARG A 211 2.43 -15.18 6.34
C ARG A 211 1.25 -14.85 5.41
N VAL A 212 1.50 -14.19 4.29
CA VAL A 212 0.47 -13.83 3.31
C VAL A 212 -0.14 -15.07 2.66
N ASP A 213 0.64 -16.09 2.33
CA ASP A 213 0.12 -17.35 1.74
C ASP A 213 -0.92 -18.04 2.66
N GLU A 214 -0.67 -18.05 3.97
CA GLU A 214 -1.60 -18.57 4.98
C GLU A 214 -2.89 -17.76 5.06
N LEU A 215 -2.81 -16.43 4.93
CA LEU A 215 -3.98 -15.54 4.95
C LEU A 215 -4.82 -15.70 3.67
N LEU A 216 -4.17 -15.78 2.51
CA LEU A 216 -4.82 -16.05 1.23
C LEU A 216 -5.50 -17.44 1.23
N ALA A 217 -4.83 -18.47 1.79
CA ALA A 217 -5.42 -19.81 1.93
C ALA A 217 -6.65 -19.83 2.86
N LYS A 218 -6.75 -18.88 3.81
CA LYS A 218 -7.94 -18.67 4.65
C LYS A 218 -9.04 -17.86 3.94
N GLY A 219 -8.80 -17.39 2.71
CA GLY A 219 -9.75 -16.61 1.92
C GLY A 219 -9.79 -15.12 2.27
N MET A 220 -8.77 -14.60 2.96
CA MET A 220 -8.68 -13.17 3.25
C MET A 220 -8.32 -12.40 1.97
N PRO A 221 -9.04 -11.31 1.64
CA PRO A 221 -8.78 -10.56 0.42
C PRO A 221 -7.52 -9.66 0.57
N ILE A 222 -6.89 -9.33 -0.56
CA ILE A 222 -5.57 -8.66 -0.58
C ILE A 222 -5.64 -7.23 0.00
N ASP A 223 -6.74 -6.52 -0.23
CA ASP A 223 -6.99 -5.19 0.32
C ASP A 223 -7.05 -5.23 1.86
N GLU A 224 -7.73 -6.21 2.45
CA GLU A 224 -7.74 -6.39 3.91
C GLU A 224 -6.35 -6.78 4.47
N ILE A 225 -5.57 -7.57 3.72
CA ILE A 225 -4.20 -7.96 4.12
C ILE A 225 -3.27 -6.74 4.16
N LEU A 226 -3.43 -5.83 3.19
CA LEU A 226 -2.59 -4.65 3.00
C LEU A 226 -3.14 -3.39 3.67
N GLU A 227 -4.24 -3.50 4.42
CA GLU A 227 -4.86 -2.40 5.13
C GLU A 227 -3.89 -1.75 6.14
N GLY A 228 -3.73 -0.44 6.00
CA GLY A 228 -2.87 0.40 6.83
C GLY A 228 -1.48 0.64 6.23
N PRO A 229 -0.44 0.87 7.06
CA PRO A 229 0.87 1.29 6.59
C PRO A 229 1.67 0.14 6.00
N ILE A 230 2.63 0.49 5.12
CA ILE A 230 3.57 -0.47 4.55
C ILE A 230 4.30 -1.20 5.68
N GLN A 231 4.16 -2.53 5.68
CA GLN A 231 4.86 -3.41 6.61
C GLN A 231 6.14 -3.91 5.93
N GLN A 232 7.30 -3.61 6.51
CA GLN A 232 8.61 -4.07 6.00
C GLN A 232 8.84 -5.58 6.24
N ARG A 233 7.86 -6.26 6.84
CA ARG A 233 7.90 -7.64 7.31
C ARG A 233 6.61 -8.35 6.88
N MET A 234 6.45 -9.60 7.29
CA MET A 234 5.18 -10.33 7.26
C MET A 234 4.03 -9.54 7.92
N VAL A 235 2.80 -9.94 7.66
CA VAL A 235 1.59 -9.22 8.11
C VAL A 235 1.42 -9.38 9.62
N ILE A 236 1.14 -8.32 10.35
CA ILE A 236 0.91 -8.43 11.79
C ILE A 236 -0.45 -9.09 12.08
N ASP A 237 -0.44 -10.09 12.98
CA ASP A 237 -1.67 -10.67 13.53
C ASP A 237 -2.28 -9.72 14.57
N GLU A 238 -3.30 -8.97 14.16
CA GLU A 238 -4.00 -8.03 15.05
C GLU A 238 -4.62 -8.71 16.27
N ALA A 239 -4.96 -10.01 16.22
CA ALA A 239 -5.49 -10.72 17.38
C ALA A 239 -4.42 -10.95 18.46
N SER A 240 -3.14 -10.89 18.11
CA SER A 240 -2.02 -11.02 19.04
C SER A 240 -1.67 -9.70 19.76
N MET A 241 -2.20 -8.58 19.29
CA MET A 241 -1.95 -7.26 19.85
C MET A 241 -2.60 -7.10 21.25
N CYS A 242 -1.80 -7.19 22.32
CA CYS A 242 -2.32 -7.37 23.69
C CYS A 242 -1.98 -6.24 24.68
N THR A 243 -1.61 -5.04 24.22
CA THR A 243 -1.40 -3.91 25.14
C THR A 243 -2.67 -3.45 25.84
N GLY A 244 -2.54 -3.06 27.11
CA GLY A 244 -3.61 -2.41 27.89
C GLY A 244 -4.42 -3.34 28.79
N ARG A 245 -4.18 -4.66 28.76
CA ARG A 245 -4.78 -5.58 29.74
C ARG A 245 -4.38 -5.16 31.15
N MET A 246 -5.36 -4.84 32.00
CA MET A 246 -5.13 -4.45 33.41
C MET A 246 -5.30 -5.61 34.40
N VAL A 247 -5.99 -6.67 33.98
CA VAL A 247 -6.30 -7.83 34.81
C VAL A 247 -5.98 -9.11 34.05
N TYR A 248 -5.24 -10.00 34.68
CA TYR A 248 -4.96 -11.34 34.16
C TYR A 248 -5.72 -12.37 35.00
N ASP A 249 -6.59 -13.15 34.35
CA ASP A 249 -7.32 -14.24 34.99
C ASP A 249 -6.50 -15.53 34.97
N VAL A 250 -6.02 -15.96 36.13
CA VAL A 250 -5.22 -17.19 36.30
C VAL A 250 -6.04 -18.44 35.92
N LEU A 251 -7.37 -18.39 35.99
CA LEU A 251 -8.22 -19.49 35.52
C LEU A 251 -8.10 -19.69 34.00
N SER A 252 -7.97 -18.61 33.23
CA SER A 252 -7.74 -18.71 31.79
C SER A 252 -6.40 -19.39 31.47
N LEU A 253 -5.35 -19.10 32.23
CA LEU A 253 -4.07 -19.81 32.13
C LEU A 253 -4.23 -21.28 32.52
N TYR A 254 -4.95 -21.59 33.61
CA TYR A 254 -5.23 -22.97 34.00
C TYR A 254 -5.90 -23.76 32.87
N GLN A 255 -6.90 -23.17 32.20
CA GLN A 255 -7.59 -23.79 31.08
C GLN A 255 -6.65 -24.03 29.90
N ARG A 256 -5.81 -23.05 29.56
CA ARG A 256 -4.77 -23.17 28.53
C ARG A 256 -3.80 -24.31 28.83
N LEU A 257 -3.27 -24.36 30.05
CA LEU A 257 -2.38 -25.45 30.49
C LEU A 257 -3.07 -26.81 30.47
N LYS A 258 -4.32 -26.91 30.95
CA LYS A 258 -5.07 -28.16 30.93
C LYS A 258 -5.32 -28.69 29.51
N ALA A 259 -5.43 -27.80 28.52
CA ALA A 259 -5.61 -28.18 27.13
C ALA A 259 -4.31 -28.58 26.42
N MET A 260 -3.13 -28.38 27.04
CA MET A 260 -1.86 -28.73 26.43
C MET A 260 -1.68 -30.26 26.33
N PRO A 261 -1.30 -30.79 25.16
CA PRO A 261 -0.94 -32.20 25.02
C PRO A 261 0.17 -32.61 25.98
N GLY A 262 0.03 -33.78 26.61
CA GLY A 262 1.01 -34.30 27.57
C GLY A 262 0.78 -33.90 29.02
N ILE A 263 -0.19 -33.02 29.31
CA ILE A 263 -0.60 -32.67 30.67
C ILE A 263 -1.79 -33.54 31.10
N HIS A 264 -1.58 -34.38 32.11
CA HIS A 264 -2.63 -35.23 32.69
C HIS A 264 -3.52 -34.42 33.64
N GLN A 265 -2.90 -33.62 34.52
CA GLN A 265 -3.61 -32.82 35.52
C GLN A 265 -2.81 -31.61 35.97
N VAL A 266 -3.44 -30.45 36.06
CA VAL A 266 -2.89 -29.27 36.78
C VAL A 266 -3.39 -29.33 38.23
N ILE A 267 -2.48 -29.64 39.16
CA ILE A 267 -2.78 -29.85 40.59
C ILE A 267 -2.87 -28.51 41.31
N SER A 268 -1.92 -27.61 41.06
CA SER A 268 -1.93 -26.26 41.60
C SER A 268 -1.29 -25.28 40.62
N LEU A 269 -1.76 -24.03 40.64
CA LEU A 269 -1.26 -22.93 39.83
C LEU A 269 -1.46 -21.60 40.57
N GLY A 270 -0.47 -20.73 40.52
CA GLY A 270 -0.54 -19.38 41.05
C GLY A 270 0.77 -18.62 40.83
N PHE A 271 0.75 -17.34 41.16
CA PHE A 271 1.91 -16.46 41.08
C PHE A 271 2.18 -15.83 42.45
N MET A 272 3.43 -15.80 42.87
CA MET A 272 3.86 -15.06 44.05
C MET A 272 4.32 -13.66 43.65
N GLU A 273 3.71 -12.64 44.27
CA GLU A 273 4.07 -11.23 44.15
C GLU A 273 4.33 -10.68 45.56
N ASN A 274 5.55 -10.22 45.85
CA ASN A 274 5.93 -9.64 47.16
C ASN A 274 5.51 -10.47 48.39
N GLY A 275 5.60 -11.80 48.30
CA GLY A 275 5.22 -12.72 49.38
C GLY A 275 3.73 -13.08 49.45
N ARG A 276 2.88 -12.51 48.58
CA ARG A 276 1.46 -12.84 48.46
C ARG A 276 1.21 -13.79 47.29
N MET A 277 0.43 -14.84 47.55
CA MET A 277 0.01 -15.78 46.52
C MET A 277 -1.23 -15.27 45.78
N LEU A 278 -1.12 -15.12 44.47
CA LEU A 278 -2.17 -14.73 43.53
C LEU A 278 -2.67 -15.97 42.79
N LYS A 279 -3.92 -16.37 43.05
CA LYS A 279 -4.53 -17.60 42.47
C LYS A 279 -5.70 -17.35 41.52
N GLN A 280 -6.27 -16.14 41.53
CA GLN A 280 -7.45 -15.81 40.73
C GLN A 280 -7.12 -14.71 39.73
N PHE A 281 -6.83 -13.50 40.23
CA PHE A 281 -6.55 -12.35 39.39
C PHE A 281 -5.20 -11.74 39.73
N ILE A 282 -4.49 -11.29 38.69
CA ILE A 282 -3.30 -10.44 38.80
C ILE A 282 -3.69 -9.07 38.27
N HIS A 283 -3.59 -8.04 39.11
CA HIS A 283 -3.99 -6.68 38.76
C HIS A 283 -2.76 -5.80 38.59
N ARG A 284 -2.68 -5.13 37.44
CA ARG A 284 -1.69 -4.06 37.24
C ARG A 284 -2.05 -2.86 38.11
N LYS A 285 -1.05 -2.30 38.76
CA LYS A 285 -1.11 -1.09 39.59
C LYS A 285 -1.07 0.18 38.72
N SER A 286 -0.52 0.08 37.51
CA SER A 286 -0.35 1.21 36.58
C SER A 286 -0.39 0.73 35.11
N PRO A 287 -0.89 1.56 34.17
CA PRO A 287 -0.77 1.33 32.73
C PRO A 287 0.69 1.24 32.22
N LEU A 288 1.66 1.70 33.02
CA LEU A 288 3.09 1.63 32.71
C LEU A 288 3.80 0.40 33.31
N GLN A 289 3.08 -0.45 34.07
CA GLN A 289 3.65 -1.63 34.71
C GLN A 289 3.41 -2.86 33.83
N ALA A 290 4.34 -3.80 33.70
CA ALA A 290 4.11 -5.09 33.06
C ALA A 290 4.59 -6.21 33.98
N TYR A 291 4.13 -7.44 33.75
CA TYR A 291 4.59 -8.60 34.49
C TYR A 291 5.43 -9.51 33.61
N ALA A 292 6.53 -10.00 34.15
CA ALA A 292 7.32 -11.07 33.55
C ALA A 292 7.45 -12.23 34.54
N VAL A 293 7.56 -13.45 34.03
CA VAL A 293 7.82 -14.61 34.88
C VAL A 293 9.31 -14.71 35.20
N SER A 294 9.62 -15.03 36.46
CA SER A 294 10.99 -15.30 36.88
C SER A 294 11.59 -16.47 36.10
N PRO A 295 12.83 -16.39 35.61
CA PRO A 295 13.47 -17.48 34.89
C PRO A 295 13.48 -18.78 35.72
N PHE A 296 13.29 -19.93 35.06
CA PHE A 296 13.45 -21.22 35.72
C PHE A 296 14.92 -21.42 36.13
N SER A 297 15.18 -21.47 37.44
CA SER A 297 16.52 -21.62 38.03
C SER A 297 16.77 -22.99 38.69
N GLY A 298 15.77 -23.87 38.72
CA GLY A 298 15.86 -25.21 39.34
C GLY A 298 15.95 -25.23 40.86
N THR A 299 16.05 -24.07 41.52
CA THR A 299 16.19 -23.95 42.96
C THR A 299 14.84 -23.77 43.64
N GLU A 300 14.56 -24.67 44.60
CA GLU A 300 13.39 -24.70 45.51
C GLU A 300 12.03 -24.88 44.84
N GLY A 301 11.58 -26.12 44.58
CA GLY A 301 10.18 -26.60 44.68
C GLY A 301 8.99 -25.76 44.15
N ARG A 302 9.22 -24.70 43.36
CA ARG A 302 8.21 -23.71 42.96
C ARG A 302 7.36 -24.24 41.81
N VAL A 303 8.01 -24.86 40.84
CA VAL A 303 7.34 -25.50 39.71
C VAL A 303 7.79 -26.95 39.67
N VAL A 304 6.84 -27.87 39.91
CA VAL A 304 7.11 -29.31 39.98
C VAL A 304 6.27 -30.03 38.95
N LEU A 305 6.95 -30.68 38.00
CA LEU A 305 6.33 -31.66 37.11
C LEU A 305 6.40 -33.03 37.76
N LYS A 306 5.31 -33.78 37.75
CA LYS A 306 5.21 -35.12 38.34
C LYS A 306 4.87 -36.17 37.29
N LYS A 307 5.41 -37.37 37.50
CA LYS A 307 5.06 -38.60 36.80
C LYS A 307 4.77 -39.69 37.83
N LYS A 308 3.55 -40.27 37.79
CA LYS A 308 3.04 -41.18 38.83
C LYS A 308 3.16 -40.57 40.23
N GLY A 309 2.88 -39.28 40.35
CA GLY A 309 3.00 -38.54 41.62
C GLY A 309 4.42 -38.31 42.13
N ARG A 310 5.47 -38.70 41.39
CA ARG A 310 6.89 -38.43 41.74
C ARG A 310 7.44 -37.27 40.92
N PRO A 311 8.26 -36.38 41.51
CA PRO A 311 8.91 -35.30 40.76
C PRO A 311 9.76 -35.83 39.60
N ALA A 312 9.55 -35.28 38.41
CA ALA A 312 10.38 -35.54 37.24
C ALA A 312 11.64 -34.66 37.28
N ALA A 313 12.78 -35.22 36.85
CA ALA A 313 14.03 -34.47 36.76
C ALA A 313 14.00 -33.49 35.59
N VAL A 314 14.39 -32.24 35.84
CA VAL A 314 14.42 -31.16 34.84
C VAL A 314 15.73 -30.39 34.99
N GLU A 315 16.40 -30.14 33.87
CA GLU A 315 17.66 -29.41 33.82
C GLU A 315 17.44 -27.94 33.38
N PRO A 316 17.74 -26.94 34.24
CA PRO A 316 17.45 -25.53 33.93
C PRO A 316 18.09 -25.02 32.64
N LYS A 317 19.34 -25.42 32.35
CA LYS A 317 20.04 -24.98 31.14
C LYS A 317 19.38 -25.48 29.86
N VAL A 318 18.90 -26.72 29.85
CA VAL A 318 18.21 -27.33 28.71
C VAL A 318 16.88 -26.63 28.48
N VAL A 319 16.10 -26.42 29.54
CA VAL A 319 14.82 -25.71 29.49
C VAL A 319 14.98 -24.30 28.93
N GLN A 320 15.95 -23.54 29.43
CA GLN A 320 16.16 -22.16 28.95
C GLN A 320 16.56 -22.12 27.48
N LYS A 321 17.42 -23.04 27.03
CA LYS A 321 17.77 -23.16 25.62
C LYS A 321 16.54 -23.47 24.76
N MET A 322 15.67 -24.38 25.20
CA MET A 322 14.42 -24.70 24.51
C MET A 322 13.46 -23.51 24.44
N ILE A 323 13.27 -22.76 25.53
CA ILE A 323 12.44 -21.55 25.55
C ILE A 323 12.95 -20.52 24.54
N THR A 324 14.27 -20.28 24.50
CA THR A 324 14.87 -19.37 23.53
C THR A 324 14.64 -19.83 22.09
N SER A 325 14.77 -21.14 21.82
CA SER A 325 14.45 -21.71 20.50
C SER A 325 12.98 -21.56 20.12
N MET A 326 12.04 -21.80 21.05
CA MET A 326 10.60 -21.60 20.81
C MET A 326 10.28 -20.13 20.51
N ARG A 327 10.90 -19.21 21.27
CA ARG A 327 10.73 -17.77 21.06
C ARG A 327 11.30 -17.34 19.71
N ALA A 328 12.49 -17.81 19.35
CA ALA A 328 13.05 -17.55 18.03
C ALA A 328 12.15 -18.12 16.92
N ALA A 329 11.60 -19.32 17.07
CA ALA A 329 10.71 -19.92 16.09
C ALA A 329 9.36 -19.20 15.94
N THR A 330 8.90 -18.49 16.97
CA THR A 330 7.60 -17.78 16.97
C THR A 330 7.74 -16.31 16.60
N TYR A 331 8.76 -15.64 17.15
CA TYR A 331 8.97 -14.19 17.08
C TYR A 331 10.28 -13.78 16.39
N GLY A 332 11.10 -14.74 15.97
CA GLY A 332 12.41 -14.47 15.40
C GLY A 332 12.36 -13.80 14.03
N THR A 333 13.47 -13.17 13.68
CA THR A 333 13.63 -12.40 12.44
C THR A 333 13.56 -13.25 11.18
N GLN A 334 13.84 -14.56 11.26
CA GLN A 334 13.69 -15.47 10.12
C GLN A 334 12.22 -15.68 9.69
N ASN A 335 11.25 -15.31 10.53
CA ASN A 335 9.83 -15.24 10.17
C ASN A 335 9.46 -13.84 9.65
N GLN A 336 10.38 -13.07 9.10
CA GLN A 336 10.14 -11.67 8.69
C GLN A 336 10.55 -11.46 7.22
N THR A 337 10.25 -12.43 6.34
CA THR A 337 10.42 -12.26 4.89
C THR A 337 9.31 -11.39 4.32
N THR A 338 9.63 -10.62 3.28
CA THR A 338 8.62 -9.85 2.54
C THR A 338 7.87 -10.78 1.59
N ASP A 339 6.56 -10.93 1.82
CA ASP A 339 5.67 -11.68 0.91
C ASP A 339 5.29 -10.86 -0.34
N LYS A 340 6.13 -9.88 -0.70
CA LYS A 340 5.91 -8.94 -1.80
C LYS A 340 5.73 -9.66 -3.14
N ALA A 341 6.49 -10.72 -3.39
CA ALA A 341 6.36 -11.51 -4.62
C ALA A 341 4.99 -12.19 -4.77
N ILE A 342 4.34 -12.55 -3.66
CA ILE A 342 3.00 -13.16 -3.68
C ILE A 342 1.94 -12.08 -3.94
N LEU A 343 2.10 -10.92 -3.29
CA LEU A 343 1.19 -9.78 -3.40
C LEU A 343 1.24 -9.10 -4.77
N ASP A 344 2.42 -9.07 -5.39
CA ASP A 344 2.67 -8.40 -6.67
C ASP A 344 2.65 -9.37 -7.86
N ASN A 345 2.16 -10.59 -7.64
CA ASN A 345 2.04 -11.56 -8.71
C ASN A 345 1.08 -11.02 -9.79
N CYS A 346 1.57 -10.93 -11.02
CA CYS A 346 0.81 -10.48 -12.17
C CYS A 346 0.81 -11.55 -13.27
N PRO A 347 -0.16 -11.54 -14.20
CA PRO A 347 -0.17 -12.48 -15.31
C PRO A 347 1.12 -12.39 -16.12
N GLU A 348 1.68 -13.54 -16.50
CA GLU A 348 2.79 -13.58 -17.45
C GLU A 348 2.27 -13.19 -18.85
N GLY A 349 3.00 -12.32 -19.54
CA GLY A 349 2.72 -11.97 -20.92
C GLY A 349 3.69 -12.65 -21.88
N THR A 350 3.16 -13.10 -23.01
CA THR A 350 3.94 -13.71 -24.09
C THR A 350 3.95 -12.77 -25.30
N TYR A 351 5.15 -12.38 -25.76
CA TYR A 351 5.26 -11.65 -27.02
C TYR A 351 4.75 -12.50 -28.19
N ARG A 352 3.84 -11.92 -28.98
CA ARG A 352 3.30 -12.55 -30.19
C ARG A 352 3.57 -11.66 -31.39
N ASN A 353 4.25 -12.18 -32.41
CA ASN A 353 4.42 -11.47 -33.68
C ASN A 353 3.18 -11.69 -34.57
N ILE A 354 2.11 -10.96 -34.28
CA ILE A 354 0.77 -11.13 -34.90
C ILE A 354 0.34 -9.94 -35.76
N PHE A 355 1.24 -8.98 -35.97
CA PHE A 355 0.92 -7.67 -36.52
C PHE A 355 1.05 -7.59 -38.05
N THR A 356 1.44 -8.68 -38.71
CA THR A 356 1.65 -8.74 -40.16
C THR A 356 0.43 -9.30 -40.87
N HIS A 357 -0.08 -8.59 -41.88
CA HIS A 357 -1.15 -9.06 -42.75
C HIS A 357 -0.58 -9.76 -43.98
N CYS A 358 -1.11 -10.93 -44.34
CA CYS A 358 -0.85 -11.55 -45.64
C CYS A 358 -1.93 -11.05 -46.61
N PRO A 359 -1.58 -10.44 -47.75
CA PRO A 359 -2.58 -9.93 -48.69
C PRO A 359 -3.54 -11.04 -49.14
N VAL A 360 -4.84 -10.75 -49.16
CA VAL A 360 -5.92 -11.68 -49.51
C VAL A 360 -5.69 -12.35 -50.88
N ARG A 361 -5.06 -11.64 -51.80
CA ARG A 361 -4.73 -12.16 -53.14
C ARG A 361 -3.84 -13.41 -53.11
N GLU A 362 -2.99 -13.57 -52.09
CA GLU A 362 -2.04 -14.68 -52.00
C GLU A 362 -2.74 -15.97 -51.55
N ASP A 363 -3.92 -15.85 -50.92
CA ASP A 363 -4.76 -16.98 -50.52
C ASP A 363 -5.78 -17.38 -51.60
N LEU A 364 -5.89 -16.60 -52.69
CA LEU A 364 -6.71 -16.95 -53.84
C LEU A 364 -6.07 -18.08 -54.67
N PRO A 365 -6.88 -18.90 -55.36
CA PRO A 365 -6.35 -19.90 -56.28
C PRO A 365 -5.44 -19.28 -57.36
N GLU A 366 -4.36 -19.98 -57.75
CA GLU A 366 -3.32 -19.47 -58.67
C GLU A 366 -3.86 -18.89 -60.00
N ILE A 367 -5.01 -19.39 -60.48
CA ILE A 367 -5.66 -18.93 -61.71
C ILE A 367 -6.06 -17.44 -61.65
N TYR A 368 -6.32 -16.90 -60.46
CA TYR A 368 -6.63 -15.47 -60.26
C TYR A 368 -5.37 -14.60 -60.40
N GLY A 369 -4.19 -15.12 -60.03
CA GLY A 369 -2.90 -14.42 -60.15
C GLY A 369 -2.31 -14.46 -61.57
N ALA A 370 -2.73 -15.39 -62.41
CA ALA A 370 -2.26 -15.53 -63.79
C ALA A 370 -2.75 -14.40 -64.73
N VAL A 371 -3.72 -13.59 -64.29
CA VAL A 371 -4.28 -12.48 -65.05
C VAL A 371 -3.88 -11.18 -64.35
N GLU A 372 -2.83 -10.51 -64.80
CA GLU A 372 -2.39 -9.21 -64.26
C GLU A 372 -3.43 -8.10 -64.54
N GLN A 373 -4.51 -8.07 -63.77
CA GLN A 373 -5.52 -7.01 -63.79
C GLN A 373 -5.30 -6.07 -62.62
N GLN A 374 -4.69 -4.92 -62.91
CA GLN A 374 -4.44 -3.85 -61.94
C GLN A 374 -5.70 -3.44 -61.16
N SER A 375 -6.87 -3.42 -61.81
CA SER A 375 -8.14 -3.07 -61.18
C SER A 375 -8.63 -4.07 -60.13
N PHE A 376 -8.36 -5.37 -60.31
CA PHE A 376 -8.75 -6.39 -59.34
C PHE A 376 -7.85 -6.36 -58.12
N LYS A 377 -6.56 -6.11 -58.33
CA LYS A 377 -5.63 -5.84 -57.24
C LYS A 377 -6.06 -4.63 -56.41
N GLU A 378 -6.34 -3.50 -57.06
CA GLU A 378 -6.81 -2.28 -56.39
C GLU A 378 -8.10 -2.49 -55.60
N TYR A 379 -8.98 -3.37 -56.07
CA TYR A 379 -10.18 -3.77 -55.34
C TYR A 379 -9.86 -4.55 -54.06
N LEU A 380 -8.96 -5.55 -54.11
CA LEU A 380 -8.56 -6.33 -52.93
C LEU A 380 -7.76 -5.48 -51.93
N ASP A 381 -6.94 -4.55 -52.42
CA ASP A 381 -6.14 -3.63 -51.60
C ASP A 381 -7.03 -2.79 -50.65
N LEU A 382 -8.31 -2.54 -51.00
CA LEU A 382 -9.26 -1.86 -50.11
C LEU A 382 -9.56 -2.67 -48.84
N PHE A 383 -9.69 -3.99 -48.97
CA PHE A 383 -9.94 -4.90 -47.84
C PHE A 383 -8.66 -5.15 -47.05
N ASP A 384 -7.54 -5.38 -47.74
CA ASP A 384 -6.23 -5.50 -47.11
C ASP A 384 -5.92 -4.27 -46.24
N GLY A 385 -6.27 -3.07 -46.72
CA GLY A 385 -6.16 -1.84 -45.95
C GLY A 385 -6.92 -1.84 -44.62
N GLN A 386 -8.10 -2.47 -44.55
CA GLN A 386 -8.86 -2.59 -43.30
C GLN A 386 -8.16 -3.51 -42.29
N PHE A 387 -7.71 -4.68 -42.75
CA PHE A 387 -6.98 -5.62 -41.88
C PHE A 387 -5.67 -5.02 -41.37
N ILE A 388 -4.90 -4.39 -42.26
CA ILE A 388 -3.66 -3.69 -41.91
C ILE A 388 -3.93 -2.59 -40.86
N SER A 389 -5.03 -1.84 -41.00
CA SER A 389 -5.40 -0.80 -40.04
C SER A 389 -5.62 -1.36 -38.63
N VAL A 390 -6.39 -2.44 -38.50
CA VAL A 390 -6.66 -3.10 -37.20
C VAL A 390 -5.37 -3.62 -36.58
N LEU A 391 -4.54 -4.30 -37.36
CA LEU A 391 -3.28 -4.87 -36.87
C LEU A 391 -2.26 -3.79 -36.51
N SER A 392 -2.23 -2.69 -37.26
CA SER A 392 -1.39 -1.53 -36.93
C SER A 392 -1.85 -0.86 -35.63
N GLU A 393 -3.15 -0.79 -35.38
CA GLU A 393 -3.69 -0.31 -34.11
C GLU A 393 -3.26 -1.20 -32.93
N LEU A 394 -3.39 -2.53 -33.07
CA LEU A 394 -2.90 -3.47 -32.06
C LEU A 394 -1.40 -3.32 -31.83
N LYS A 395 -0.62 -3.18 -32.90
CA LYS A 395 0.83 -2.97 -32.80
C LYS A 395 1.19 -1.70 -32.04
N SER A 396 0.32 -0.68 -32.10
CA SER A 396 0.54 0.60 -31.42
C SER A 396 0.17 0.61 -29.93
N LEU A 397 -0.60 -0.39 -29.44
CA LEU A 397 -1.09 -0.47 -28.06
C LEU A 397 -0.02 -0.16 -27.00
N PRO A 398 1.17 -0.81 -27.01
CA PRO A 398 2.18 -0.59 -25.97
C PRO A 398 2.69 0.85 -25.90
N PHE A 399 2.63 1.59 -27.00
CA PHE A 399 3.15 2.94 -27.10
C PHE A 399 2.17 3.98 -26.54
N TRP A 400 0.89 3.86 -26.87
CA TRP A 400 -0.11 4.82 -26.38
C TRP A 400 -0.70 4.45 -25.02
N MET A 401 -0.64 3.18 -24.59
CA MET A 401 -0.97 2.75 -23.21
C MET A 401 0.18 2.96 -22.21
N ARG A 402 1.23 3.65 -22.62
CA ARG A 402 2.32 4.06 -21.74
C ARG A 402 2.14 5.53 -21.38
N PRO A 403 2.01 5.90 -20.08
CA PRO A 403 1.92 7.29 -19.67
C PRO A 403 3.31 7.93 -19.74
N ASP A 404 3.76 8.20 -20.96
CA ASP A 404 4.99 8.91 -21.28
C ASP A 404 4.76 9.90 -22.44
N GLU A 405 5.78 10.72 -22.74
CA GLU A 405 5.67 11.76 -23.76
C GLU A 405 5.83 11.25 -25.22
N THR A 406 5.96 9.94 -25.45
CA THR A 406 6.30 9.40 -26.78
C THR A 406 5.17 9.48 -27.81
N ASP A 407 3.92 9.58 -27.35
CA ASP A 407 2.72 9.73 -28.19
C ASP A 407 1.64 10.55 -27.48
N LEU A 408 1.45 11.81 -27.85
CA LEU A 408 0.42 12.66 -27.27
C LEU A 408 -0.88 12.60 -28.08
N SER A 409 -1.36 11.39 -28.39
CA SER A 409 -2.59 11.15 -29.15
C SER A 409 -3.85 11.21 -28.30
N ASP A 410 -5.02 11.28 -28.96
CA ASP A 410 -6.33 11.18 -28.31
C ASP A 410 -6.54 9.79 -27.66
N LYS A 411 -5.89 8.74 -28.19
CA LYS A 411 -5.91 7.40 -27.58
C LYS A 411 -5.20 7.38 -26.24
N LYS A 412 -4.07 8.08 -26.12
CA LYS A 412 -3.39 8.24 -24.83
C LYS A 412 -4.25 9.01 -23.83
N GLU A 413 -4.95 10.05 -24.27
CA GLU A 413 -5.93 10.75 -23.43
C GLU A 413 -7.00 9.80 -22.89
N ALA A 414 -7.57 8.95 -23.75
CA ALA A 414 -8.56 7.95 -23.34
C ALA A 414 -7.98 6.92 -22.36
N TRP A 415 -6.73 6.50 -22.54
CA TRP A 415 -6.05 5.61 -21.58
C TRP A 415 -5.87 6.28 -20.22
N MET A 416 -5.44 7.55 -20.19
CA MET A 416 -5.33 8.32 -18.97
C MET A 416 -6.68 8.48 -18.26
N ASP A 417 -7.79 8.63 -19.00
CA ASP A 417 -9.14 8.64 -18.43
C ASP A 417 -9.54 7.29 -17.81
N VAL A 418 -9.06 6.17 -18.37
CA VAL A 418 -9.23 4.84 -17.77
C VAL A 418 -8.44 4.74 -16.47
N LEU A 419 -7.19 5.21 -16.45
CA LEU A 419 -6.36 5.22 -15.24
C LEU A 419 -6.98 6.09 -14.14
N ASP A 420 -7.44 7.30 -14.45
CA ASP A 420 -8.16 8.17 -13.51
C ASP A 420 -9.34 7.42 -12.87
N ARG A 421 -10.16 6.73 -13.66
CA ARG A 421 -11.30 5.96 -13.15
C ARG A 421 -10.90 4.73 -12.35
N LEU A 422 -9.83 4.05 -12.75
CA LEU A 422 -9.32 2.86 -12.05
C LEU A 422 -8.87 3.22 -10.63
N TYR A 423 -8.17 4.35 -10.48
CA TYR A 423 -7.61 4.80 -9.21
C TYR A 423 -8.50 5.78 -8.44
N GLY A 424 -9.62 6.24 -9.01
CA GLY A 424 -10.52 7.20 -8.38
C GLY A 424 -9.93 8.62 -8.32
N GLU A 425 -9.10 8.97 -9.29
CA GLU A 425 -8.37 10.23 -9.39
C GLU A 425 -8.92 11.12 -10.52
N ASP A 426 -8.58 12.42 -10.49
CA ASP A 426 -8.92 13.39 -11.54
C ASP A 426 -7.67 14.18 -11.96
N SER A 427 -6.93 13.63 -12.92
CA SER A 427 -5.78 14.30 -13.52
C SER A 427 -6.16 15.42 -14.52
N ASN A 428 -7.44 15.51 -14.92
CA ASN A 428 -7.94 16.46 -15.93
C ASN A 428 -9.00 17.45 -15.40
N PRO A 429 -8.68 18.29 -14.39
CA PRO A 429 -9.62 19.29 -13.89
C PRO A 429 -10.13 20.23 -15.01
N PRO A 430 -11.45 20.36 -15.22
CA PRO A 430 -12.00 21.10 -16.36
C PRO A 430 -11.56 22.57 -16.45
N PHE A 431 -11.29 23.22 -15.31
CA PHE A 431 -10.89 24.62 -15.27
C PHE A 431 -9.51 24.86 -15.91
N LEU A 432 -8.64 23.84 -15.94
CA LEU A 432 -7.29 23.96 -16.51
C LEU A 432 -7.30 24.10 -18.03
N ARG A 433 -8.36 23.66 -18.71
CA ARG A 433 -8.50 23.73 -20.18
C ARG A 433 -8.37 25.16 -20.74
N LYS A 434 -8.67 26.17 -19.93
CA LYS A 434 -8.52 27.59 -20.30
C LYS A 434 -7.05 28.05 -20.29
N TYR A 435 -6.20 27.35 -19.56
CA TYR A 435 -4.84 27.77 -19.22
C TYR A 435 -3.76 26.95 -19.93
N GLU A 436 -4.11 25.84 -20.57
CA GLU A 436 -3.16 24.92 -21.19
C GLU A 436 -3.56 24.49 -22.59
N THR A 437 -2.55 24.16 -23.41
CA THR A 437 -2.77 23.46 -24.69
C THR A 437 -3.03 21.97 -24.47
N ASP A 438 -3.51 21.26 -25.49
CA ASP A 438 -3.69 19.80 -25.40
C ASP A 438 -2.36 19.07 -25.11
N GLU A 439 -1.25 19.54 -25.68
CA GLU A 439 0.09 18.99 -25.43
C GLU A 439 0.53 19.21 -23.97
N GLU A 440 0.40 20.43 -23.46
CA GLU A 440 0.73 20.75 -22.06
C GLU A 440 -0.12 19.94 -21.08
N ARG A 441 -1.43 19.83 -21.35
CA ARG A 441 -2.35 19.01 -20.56
C ARG A 441 -1.87 17.58 -20.46
N ARG A 442 -1.57 16.96 -21.61
CA ARG A 442 -1.18 15.54 -21.65
C ARG A 442 0.12 15.30 -20.89
N LYS A 443 1.14 16.15 -21.06
CA LYS A 443 2.40 16.06 -20.30
C LYS A 443 2.18 16.16 -18.79
N ARG A 444 1.35 17.12 -18.35
CA ARG A 444 0.99 17.28 -16.95
C ARG A 444 0.28 16.04 -16.39
N ARG A 445 -0.73 15.53 -17.11
CA ARG A 445 -1.47 14.30 -16.74
C ARG A 445 -0.54 13.10 -16.64
N ILE A 446 0.36 12.92 -17.61
CA ILE A 446 1.38 11.86 -17.62
C ILE A 446 2.22 11.89 -16.33
N ASN A 447 2.77 13.06 -15.99
CA ASN A 447 3.58 13.23 -14.78
C ASN A 447 2.78 12.89 -13.53
N PHE A 448 1.54 13.38 -13.43
CA PHE A 448 0.66 13.11 -12.30
C PHE A 448 0.31 11.61 -12.15
N LEU A 449 -0.02 10.94 -13.25
CA LEU A 449 -0.42 9.53 -13.24
C LEU A 449 0.76 8.59 -12.97
N SER A 450 1.99 9.00 -13.26
CA SER A 450 3.19 8.22 -12.91
C SER A 450 3.42 8.08 -11.40
N CYS A 451 2.78 8.93 -10.59
CA CYS A 451 2.93 9.00 -9.14
C CYS A 451 1.68 8.51 -8.36
N LEU A 452 0.73 7.83 -9.03
CA LEU A 452 -0.55 7.39 -8.43
C LEU A 452 -0.42 6.70 -7.06
N PRO A 453 0.52 5.75 -6.83
CA PRO A 453 0.68 5.09 -5.53
C PRO A 453 1.04 6.05 -4.39
N GLU A 454 1.57 7.22 -4.69
CA GLU A 454 1.96 8.21 -3.68
C GLU A 454 0.76 9.05 -3.22
N TRP A 455 -0.24 9.27 -4.08
CA TRP A 455 -1.38 10.14 -3.78
C TRP A 455 -2.31 9.56 -2.73
N GLY A 456 -2.58 8.25 -2.79
CA GLY A 456 -3.30 7.54 -1.74
C GLY A 456 -2.48 7.46 -0.46
N ARG A 457 -1.21 7.06 -0.59
CA ARG A 457 -0.29 6.84 0.54
C ARG A 457 -0.07 8.11 1.34
N ASP A 458 0.33 9.21 0.71
CA ASP A 458 0.81 10.40 1.38
C ASP A 458 -0.28 11.46 1.61
N ARG A 459 -1.55 11.16 1.30
CA ARG A 459 -2.67 12.11 1.31
C ARG A 459 -2.71 13.06 2.51
N ASN A 460 -2.51 12.51 3.71
CA ASN A 460 -2.59 13.25 4.98
C ASN A 460 -1.21 13.59 5.56
N ARG A 461 -0.13 13.14 4.91
CA ARG A 461 1.24 13.25 5.43
C ARG A 461 1.64 14.72 5.49
N ALA A 462 2.09 15.16 6.65
CA ALA A 462 2.73 16.44 6.84
C ALA A 462 4.24 16.35 6.57
N PHE A 463 4.92 17.49 6.53
CA PHE A 463 6.38 17.47 6.41
C PHE A 463 7.02 16.86 7.67
N ASN A 464 8.13 16.18 7.46
CA ASN A 464 8.90 15.50 8.49
C ASN A 464 9.67 16.52 9.33
N LEU A 465 9.37 16.62 10.62
CA LEU A 465 10.00 17.60 11.52
C LEU A 465 11.50 17.34 11.76
N GLN A 466 12.01 16.16 11.39
CA GLN A 466 13.41 15.77 11.53
C GLN A 466 14.19 15.81 10.20
N ASP A 467 13.53 16.14 9.08
CA ASP A 467 14.18 16.25 7.77
C ASP A 467 14.38 17.72 7.38
N PHE A 468 15.58 18.04 6.91
CA PHE A 468 15.98 19.37 6.44
C PHE A 468 16.19 19.43 4.92
N SER A 469 15.88 18.34 4.20
CA SER A 469 15.91 18.30 2.75
C SER A 469 14.95 19.35 2.15
N GLN A 470 15.28 19.85 0.96
CA GLN A 470 14.37 20.75 0.24
C GLN A 470 13.10 20.03 -0.23
N GLU A 471 13.20 18.71 -0.44
CA GLU A 471 12.10 17.84 -0.85
C GLU A 471 11.10 17.54 0.29
N ASN A 472 11.43 17.91 1.53
CA ASN A 472 10.57 17.74 2.69
C ASN A 472 9.34 18.67 2.65
N CYS A 473 8.28 18.18 2.00
CA CYS A 473 6.97 18.79 1.87
C CYS A 473 5.86 17.83 2.33
N SER A 474 4.71 18.38 2.64
CA SER A 474 3.49 17.62 2.90
C SER A 474 2.97 16.94 1.63
N GLY A 475 2.19 15.87 1.79
CA GLY A 475 1.54 15.21 0.67
C GLY A 475 0.58 16.14 -0.07
N LEU A 476 -0.07 17.08 0.62
CA LEU A 476 -0.91 18.11 0.01
C LEU A 476 -0.10 19.01 -0.94
N GLU A 477 1.06 19.50 -0.50
CA GLU A 477 1.95 20.33 -1.32
C GLU A 477 2.40 19.55 -2.57
N LYS A 478 2.90 18.32 -2.39
CA LYS A 478 3.38 17.47 -3.50
C LYS A 478 2.29 17.14 -4.50
N TYR A 479 1.10 16.80 -4.01
CA TYR A 479 -0.05 16.46 -4.85
C TYR A 479 -0.47 17.64 -5.72
N ILE A 480 -0.63 18.81 -5.11
CA ILE A 480 -1.06 20.03 -5.82
C ILE A 480 0.00 20.51 -6.81
N ASP A 481 1.27 20.47 -6.40
CA ASP A 481 2.39 20.82 -7.26
C ASP A 481 2.42 19.95 -8.53
N CYS A 482 2.29 18.63 -8.35
CA CYS A 482 2.29 17.69 -9.46
C CYS A 482 1.05 17.82 -10.35
N LEU A 483 -0.16 17.92 -9.77
CA LEU A 483 -1.41 18.00 -10.52
C LEU A 483 -1.52 19.28 -11.35
N LEU A 484 -1.11 20.41 -10.79
CA LEU A 484 -1.19 21.72 -11.46
C LEU A 484 0.07 22.04 -12.29
N HIS A 485 1.18 21.36 -12.04
CA HIS A 485 2.50 21.70 -12.58
C HIS A 485 2.85 23.16 -12.32
N LEU A 486 2.99 23.52 -11.03
CA LEU A 486 3.05 24.91 -10.56
C LEU A 486 4.22 25.72 -11.13
N GLU A 487 5.29 25.06 -11.57
CA GLU A 487 6.42 25.69 -12.28
C GLU A 487 5.95 26.59 -13.44
N LYS A 488 4.93 26.14 -14.21
CA LYS A 488 4.34 26.91 -15.31
C LYS A 488 3.77 28.26 -14.88
N TYR A 489 3.30 28.35 -13.64
CA TYR A 489 2.64 29.54 -13.10
C TYR A 489 3.58 30.41 -12.24
N GLU A 490 4.87 30.05 -12.18
CA GLU A 490 5.84 30.61 -11.22
C GLU A 490 5.28 30.55 -9.79
N ALA A 491 4.58 29.44 -9.48
CA ALA A 491 3.80 29.28 -8.27
C ALA A 491 4.44 28.28 -7.30
N GLU A 492 4.20 28.50 -6.02
CA GLU A 492 4.52 27.55 -4.95
C GLU A 492 3.35 27.49 -3.97
N ILE A 493 3.22 26.35 -3.31
CA ILE A 493 2.29 26.13 -2.21
C ILE A 493 3.08 25.83 -0.93
N PHE A 494 2.69 26.45 0.17
CA PHE A 494 3.27 26.24 1.49
C PHE A 494 2.18 25.92 2.50
N VAL A 495 2.38 24.86 3.29
CA VAL A 495 1.45 24.50 4.38
C VAL A 495 2.06 24.84 5.73
N VAL A 496 1.37 25.69 6.49
CA VAL A 496 1.75 26.09 7.86
C VAL A 496 0.73 25.53 8.84
N GLU A 497 1.19 24.65 9.72
CA GLU A 497 0.37 24.08 10.79
C GLU A 497 0.39 24.99 12.03
N HIS A 498 -0.79 25.43 12.48
CA HIS A 498 -0.88 26.38 13.59
C HIS A 498 -0.43 25.78 14.91
N HIS A 499 -0.56 24.46 15.09
CA HIS A 499 -0.04 23.75 16.25
C HIS A 499 1.49 23.93 16.41
N LEU A 500 2.22 24.03 15.30
CA LEU A 500 3.68 24.26 15.31
C LEU A 500 4.04 25.73 15.57
N LEU A 501 3.06 26.65 15.46
CA LEU A 501 3.24 28.05 15.81
C LEU A 501 3.02 28.31 17.31
N LYS A 502 2.62 27.31 18.10
CA LYS A 502 2.46 27.49 19.55
C LYS A 502 3.83 27.72 20.20
N SER A 503 3.96 28.82 20.94
CA SER A 503 5.16 29.05 21.76
C SER A 503 5.18 28.06 22.91
N ARG A 504 6.31 27.39 23.14
CA ARG A 504 6.47 26.46 24.27
C ARG A 504 6.34 27.15 25.63
N SER A 505 6.52 28.47 25.68
CA SER A 505 6.60 29.27 26.91
C SER A 505 5.32 30.06 27.24
N LYS A 506 4.36 30.21 26.32
CA LYS A 506 3.12 30.97 26.54
C LYS A 506 1.87 30.13 26.25
N LYS A 507 0.95 30.03 27.22
CA LYS A 507 -0.43 29.60 26.97
C LYS A 507 -1.13 30.69 26.17
N GLU A 508 -1.31 30.48 24.88
CA GLU A 508 -2.09 31.35 24.01
C GLU A 508 -3.59 31.00 24.11
N ALA A 509 -4.45 31.99 23.91
CA ALA A 509 -5.90 31.89 24.14
C ALA A 509 -6.70 31.32 22.95
N ASP A 510 -6.12 31.34 21.73
CA ASP A 510 -6.72 30.71 20.55
C ASP A 510 -6.21 29.27 20.44
N ASP A 511 -6.93 28.36 21.10
CA ASP A 511 -6.53 26.98 21.32
C ASP A 511 -7.15 26.00 20.32
N SER A 512 -7.55 26.46 19.12
CA SER A 512 -8.16 25.55 18.15
C SER A 512 -7.13 24.53 17.64
N PRO A 513 -7.27 23.23 17.96
CA PRO A 513 -6.53 22.17 17.29
C PRO A 513 -6.95 22.10 15.81
N PHE A 514 -6.19 21.37 14.99
CA PHE A 514 -6.56 21.06 13.60
C PHE A 514 -6.76 22.29 12.71
N ARG A 515 -5.85 23.27 12.80
CA ARG A 515 -5.86 24.46 11.93
C ARG A 515 -4.58 24.58 11.13
N ILE A 516 -4.73 24.85 9.84
CA ILE A 516 -3.63 25.13 8.91
C ILE A 516 -3.87 26.43 8.15
N SER A 517 -2.78 27.04 7.71
CA SER A 517 -2.77 28.06 6.68
C SER A 517 -2.13 27.47 5.43
N VAL A 518 -2.79 27.59 4.29
CA VAL A 518 -2.24 27.26 2.97
C VAL A 518 -1.89 28.57 2.28
N ILE A 519 -0.60 28.77 2.06
CA ILE A 519 -0.06 29.99 1.46
C ILE A 519 0.33 29.67 0.02
N TRP A 520 -0.25 30.44 -0.91
CA TRP A 520 0.02 30.37 -2.33
C TRP A 520 0.90 31.54 -2.75
N THR A 521 1.83 31.26 -3.65
CA THR A 521 2.57 32.25 -4.43
C THR A 521 2.32 31.97 -5.91
N ALA A 522 2.37 32.98 -6.76
CA ALA A 522 2.30 32.83 -8.21
C ALA A 522 2.82 34.10 -8.90
N GLY A 523 3.07 34.04 -10.20
CA GLY A 523 3.34 35.24 -11.01
C GLY A 523 2.17 36.24 -10.96
N GLU A 524 2.44 37.55 -11.11
CA GLU A 524 1.44 38.62 -10.92
C GLU A 524 0.13 38.42 -11.69
N ARG A 525 0.23 37.88 -12.92
CA ARG A 525 -0.92 37.59 -13.77
C ARG A 525 -1.90 36.63 -13.08
N TRP A 526 -1.38 35.59 -12.45
CA TRP A 526 -2.16 34.50 -11.87
C TRP A 526 -2.75 34.87 -10.51
N ILE A 527 -2.04 35.70 -9.73
CA ILE A 527 -2.56 36.29 -8.50
C ILE A 527 -3.82 37.13 -8.78
N ARG A 528 -3.88 37.83 -9.93
CA ARG A 528 -5.03 38.65 -10.32
C ARG A 528 -6.20 37.86 -10.92
N ASP A 529 -5.99 36.59 -11.27
CA ASP A 529 -7.04 35.73 -11.83
C ASP A 529 -7.85 35.08 -10.69
N GLU A 530 -9.00 35.68 -10.35
CA GLU A 530 -9.89 35.19 -9.29
C GLU A 530 -10.42 33.78 -9.56
N GLU A 531 -10.68 33.42 -10.81
CA GLU A 531 -11.17 32.10 -11.19
C GLU A 531 -10.09 31.04 -10.96
N PHE A 532 -8.85 31.33 -11.37
CA PHE A 532 -7.71 30.45 -11.12
C PHE A 532 -7.51 30.23 -9.62
N ARG A 533 -7.45 31.31 -8.84
CA ARG A 533 -7.26 31.23 -7.38
C ARG A 533 -8.33 30.41 -6.70
N HIS A 534 -9.61 30.70 -7.00
CA HIS A 534 -10.73 30.00 -6.40
C HIS A 534 -10.72 28.49 -6.70
N ASN A 535 -10.36 28.09 -7.93
CA ASN A 535 -10.28 26.68 -8.29
C ASN A 535 -9.09 25.97 -7.62
N CYS A 536 -7.93 26.63 -7.51
CA CYS A 536 -6.77 26.12 -6.77
C CYS A 536 -7.09 25.88 -5.28
N GLU A 537 -7.76 26.84 -4.64
CA GLU A 537 -8.21 26.72 -3.25
C GLU A 537 -9.20 25.55 -3.08
N ARG A 538 -10.21 25.46 -3.96
CA ARG A 538 -11.18 24.36 -3.93
C ARG A 538 -10.52 22.99 -4.10
N LEU A 539 -9.53 22.89 -4.98
CA LEU A 539 -8.78 21.66 -5.21
C LEU A 539 -8.02 21.25 -3.94
N ALA A 540 -7.28 22.17 -3.32
CA ALA A 540 -6.60 21.90 -2.04
C ALA A 540 -7.61 21.51 -0.94
N LEU A 541 -8.74 22.22 -0.85
CA LEU A 541 -9.81 21.93 0.11
C LEU A 541 -10.37 20.51 -0.03
N SER A 542 -10.52 20.02 -1.26
CA SER A 542 -11.04 18.66 -1.54
C SER A 542 -10.13 17.55 -1.02
N ARG A 543 -8.83 17.86 -0.81
CA ARG A 543 -7.83 16.92 -0.31
C ARG A 543 -7.61 17.00 1.19
N ILE A 544 -7.89 18.16 1.80
CA ILE A 544 -7.73 18.37 3.25
C ILE A 544 -8.81 17.58 4.01
N PRO A 545 -8.44 16.85 5.09
CA PRO A 545 -9.41 16.16 5.93
C PRO A 545 -10.48 17.09 6.50
N ALA A 546 -11.74 16.65 6.53
CA ALA A 546 -12.89 17.48 6.89
C ALA A 546 -12.84 18.09 8.31
N HIS A 547 -12.04 17.51 9.22
CA HIS A 547 -11.87 18.00 10.59
C HIS A 547 -10.75 19.06 10.71
N ILE A 548 -9.96 19.27 9.65
CA ILE A 548 -8.91 20.29 9.60
C ILE A 548 -9.46 21.56 8.96
N HIS A 549 -9.39 22.67 9.69
CA HIS A 549 -9.75 23.98 9.18
C HIS A 549 -8.56 24.59 8.43
N ALA A 550 -8.78 24.99 7.18
CA ALA A 550 -7.76 25.62 6.34
C ALA A 550 -8.13 27.07 6.00
N ASN A 551 -7.18 27.98 6.22
CA ASN A 551 -7.23 29.35 5.71
C ASN A 551 -6.36 29.44 4.44
N PHE A 552 -6.80 30.18 3.43
CA PHE A 552 -6.05 30.39 2.18
C PHE A 552 -5.52 31.81 2.10
N TYR A 553 -4.29 31.93 1.64
CA TYR A 553 -3.59 33.19 1.54
C TYR A 553 -2.82 33.24 0.22
N TRP A 554 -2.82 34.39 -0.45
CA TRP A 554 -2.07 34.61 -1.68
C TRP A 554 -1.06 35.73 -1.45
N LEU A 555 0.22 35.40 -1.48
CA LEU A 555 1.31 36.35 -1.25
C LEU A 555 1.63 37.15 -2.51
N GLU A 556 1.85 38.44 -2.33
CA GLU A 556 2.39 39.34 -3.35
C GLU A 556 3.84 38.98 -3.69
N GLN A 557 4.23 39.14 -4.96
CA GLN A 557 5.53 38.68 -5.49
C GLN A 557 6.74 39.27 -4.73
N GLU A 558 6.64 40.52 -4.28
CA GLU A 558 7.70 41.21 -3.53
C GLU A 558 7.99 40.54 -2.17
N LYS A 559 6.99 39.90 -1.57
CA LYS A 559 7.05 39.29 -0.23
C LYS A 559 7.48 37.82 -0.28
N VAL A 560 7.44 37.18 -1.45
CA VAL A 560 7.68 35.73 -1.63
C VAL A 560 9.07 35.31 -1.16
N ALA A 561 10.11 36.04 -1.55
CA ALA A 561 11.49 35.67 -1.22
C ALA A 561 11.77 35.69 0.29
N ASP A 562 11.24 36.69 0.98
CA ASP A 562 11.39 36.84 2.43
C ASP A 562 10.60 35.77 3.18
N PHE A 563 9.34 35.54 2.81
CA PHE A 563 8.52 34.47 3.39
C PHE A 563 9.15 33.10 3.17
N ARG A 564 9.55 32.78 1.93
CA ARG A 564 10.20 31.50 1.59
C ARG A 564 11.45 31.26 2.44
N THR A 565 12.23 32.31 2.67
CA THR A 565 13.44 32.24 3.51
C THR A 565 13.07 31.99 4.97
N ASP A 566 12.14 32.75 5.53
CA ASP A 566 11.68 32.58 6.91
C ASP A 566 11.05 31.20 7.14
N PHE A 567 10.22 30.70 6.22
CA PHE A 567 9.61 29.37 6.27
C PHE A 567 10.65 28.24 6.22
N ARG A 568 11.63 28.32 5.30
CA ARG A 568 12.70 27.32 5.22
C ARG A 568 13.57 27.32 6.47
N LEU A 569 13.92 28.50 7.00
CA LEU A 569 14.67 28.62 8.26
C LEU A 569 13.86 28.05 9.45
N TRP A 570 12.55 28.26 9.47
CA TRP A 570 11.65 27.72 10.48
C TRP A 570 11.62 26.19 10.45
N LYS A 571 11.43 25.57 9.27
CA LYS A 571 11.53 24.10 9.11
C LYS A 571 12.91 23.57 9.55
N TYR A 572 13.98 24.23 9.12
CA TYR A 572 15.34 23.87 9.51
C TYR A 572 15.56 23.93 11.04
N ALA A 573 14.97 24.93 11.71
CA ALA A 573 15.09 25.08 13.15
C ALA A 573 14.45 23.91 13.91
N PHE A 574 13.31 23.38 13.44
CA PHE A 574 12.70 22.15 13.99
C PHE A 574 13.63 20.93 13.86
N SER A 575 14.22 20.72 12.68
CA SER A 575 15.09 19.56 12.43
C SER A 575 16.36 19.53 13.28
N THR A 576 16.83 20.69 13.73
CA THR A 576 18.11 20.83 14.46
C THR A 576 17.97 21.00 15.97
N SER A 577 16.74 20.97 16.51
CA SER A 577 16.45 21.05 17.96
C SER A 577 17.06 22.27 18.67
N ARG A 578 17.26 23.40 17.96
CA ARG A 578 17.82 24.64 18.55
C ARG A 578 16.70 25.58 19.00
N ASP A 579 16.26 25.40 20.25
CA ASP A 579 15.06 26.04 20.83
C ASP A 579 15.00 27.57 20.69
N TRP A 580 16.10 28.30 20.86
CA TRP A 580 16.05 29.78 20.91
C TRP A 580 15.75 30.47 19.56
N LYS A 581 16.05 29.81 18.43
CA LYS A 581 15.75 30.38 17.10
C LYS A 581 14.31 30.10 16.66
N ILE A 582 13.72 29.00 17.14
CA ILE A 582 12.38 28.57 16.76
C ILE A 582 11.34 29.61 17.19
N GLU A 583 11.40 30.10 18.43
CA GLU A 583 10.42 31.10 18.91
C GLU A 583 10.42 32.38 18.06
N ILE A 584 11.61 32.90 17.70
CA ILE A 584 11.74 34.09 16.86
C ILE A 584 11.16 33.86 15.45
N LEU A 585 11.45 32.70 14.86
CA LEU A 585 10.95 32.34 13.52
C LEU A 585 9.44 32.07 13.54
N THR A 586 8.93 31.46 14.61
CA THR A 586 7.50 31.26 14.84
C THR A 586 6.77 32.60 14.96
N ASP A 587 7.29 33.55 15.72
CA ASP A 587 6.70 34.90 15.83
C ASP A 587 6.74 35.65 14.50
N LYS A 588 7.78 35.46 13.69
CA LYS A 588 7.84 35.98 12.31
C LYS A 588 6.74 35.37 11.45
N LEU A 589 6.59 34.04 11.43
CA LEU A 589 5.52 33.38 10.66
C LEU A 589 4.13 33.78 11.14
N LYS A 590 3.91 33.98 12.44
CA LYS A 590 2.64 34.53 12.94
C LYS A 590 2.33 35.91 12.37
N LYS A 591 3.33 36.80 12.28
CA LYS A 591 3.14 38.13 11.70
C LYS A 591 2.73 38.07 10.23
N TRP A 592 3.34 37.17 9.46
CA TRP A 592 2.93 36.91 8.08
C TRP A 592 1.44 36.56 7.98
N LEU A 593 0.92 35.74 8.91
CA LEU A 593 -0.49 35.32 8.91
C LEU A 593 -1.49 36.39 9.41
N VAL A 594 -1.04 37.41 10.14
CA VAL A 594 -1.91 38.42 10.78
C VAL A 594 -1.89 39.76 10.06
N ASN A 595 -0.73 40.19 9.53
CA ASN A 595 -0.54 41.59 9.11
C ASN A 595 -0.61 41.82 7.60
N ASP A 596 -0.67 40.78 6.76
CA ASP A 596 -0.39 40.92 5.32
C ASP A 596 -1.44 40.31 4.37
N PHE A 597 -2.63 39.92 4.88
CA PHE A 597 -3.65 39.25 4.07
C PHE A 597 -5.09 39.81 4.20
N ASP A 598 -5.25 40.97 4.86
CA ASP A 598 -6.50 41.76 4.84
C ASP A 598 -6.48 42.82 3.73
#